data_AF-A0A7G1P1E0-F1
#
_entry.id   AF-A0A7G1P1E0-F1
#
_cell.length_a   1.000
_cell.length_b   1.000
_cell.length_c   1.000
_cell.angle_alpha   90.00
_cell.angle_beta   90.00
_cell.angle_gamma   90.00
#
_symmetry.space_group_name_H-M   'P 1'
#
loop_
_entity.id
_entity.type
_entity.pdbx_description
1 polymer ?
#
loop_
_entity_poly.entity_id
_entity_poly.type
_entity_poly.pdbx_seq_one_letter_code
_entity_poly.pdbx_strand_id
1 'polypeptide(L)'
;MMTSSTLAIGTSAGTLTVSLGAAVVTGVLATYTLSHHRQVFAWLQRMRHKDRANAELDKPDQWLSDLYEVQCRLAQKPCRTADFEDIAQVTNMIKGVVDHAEIIGPDLTKVIERVEEYLATALPETDFSAATSLPEHRFQLSRAMKQENARNELTRAVVTAQRRITLLRRG
;
A
#
# COMPACT_ATOMS: atom_id res chain seq x y z
N MET A 1 -40.01 -78.90 -16.73
CA MET A 1 -38.66 -78.32 -16.85
C MET A 1 -38.78 -76.80 -16.93
N MET A 2 -38.47 -76.11 -15.84
CA MET A 2 -38.02 -74.72 -15.86
C MET A 2 -36.89 -74.64 -14.83
N THR A 3 -35.71 -74.32 -15.34
CA THR A 3 -34.43 -74.23 -14.63
C THR A 3 -34.44 -73.04 -13.70
N SER A 4 -34.43 -73.29 -12.38
CA SER A 4 -34.09 -72.27 -11.38
C SER A 4 -32.62 -71.91 -11.53
N SER A 5 -32.33 -70.80 -12.20
CA SER A 5 -31.03 -70.15 -12.16
C SER A 5 -30.90 -69.41 -10.84
N THR A 6 -30.53 -70.12 -9.76
CA THR A 6 -29.99 -69.48 -8.56
C THR A 6 -28.74 -68.73 -8.97
N LEU A 7 -28.81 -67.40 -8.97
CA LEU A 7 -27.65 -66.53 -9.05
C LEU A 7 -26.74 -66.90 -7.87
N ALA A 8 -25.69 -67.66 -8.17
CA ALA A 8 -24.57 -67.84 -7.26
C ALA A 8 -23.87 -66.48 -7.15
N ILE A 9 -24.33 -65.65 -6.22
CA ILE A 9 -23.54 -64.53 -5.72
C ILE A 9 -22.42 -65.17 -4.91
N GLY A 10 -21.38 -65.62 -5.62
CA GLY A 10 -20.16 -66.13 -5.03
C GLY A 10 -19.43 -64.98 -4.36
N THR A 11 -19.79 -64.67 -3.11
CA THR A 11 -18.96 -63.88 -2.20
C THR A 11 -17.74 -64.73 -1.83
N SER A 12 -16.84 -64.93 -2.78
CA SER A 12 -15.55 -65.54 -2.50
C SER A 12 -14.79 -64.59 -1.57
N ALA A 13 -13.95 -65.14 -0.68
CA ALA A 13 -13.13 -64.35 0.23
C ALA A 13 -12.34 -63.22 -0.49
N GLY A 14 -12.04 -63.40 -1.79
CA GLY A 14 -11.43 -62.39 -2.66
C GLY A 14 -12.29 -61.14 -2.92
N THR A 15 -13.62 -61.25 -2.96
CA THR A 15 -14.51 -60.09 -3.13
C THR A 15 -14.57 -59.23 -1.87
N LEU A 16 -14.59 -59.88 -0.69
CA LEU A 16 -14.55 -59.19 0.60
C LEU A 16 -13.22 -58.47 0.81
N THR A 17 -12.08 -59.10 0.49
CA THR A 17 -10.76 -58.47 0.62
C THR A 17 -10.57 -57.29 -0.33
N VAL A 18 -11.06 -57.37 -1.57
CA VAL A 18 -11.05 -56.23 -2.52
C VAL A 18 -11.93 -55.09 -2.02
N SER A 19 -13.13 -55.36 -1.50
CA SER A 19 -14.00 -54.31 -0.94
C SER A 19 -13.41 -53.62 0.29
N LEU A 20 -12.76 -54.38 1.18
CA LEU A 20 -12.06 -53.85 2.35
C LEU A 20 -10.85 -53.00 1.93
N GLY A 21 -10.05 -53.49 0.99
CA GLY A 21 -8.93 -52.74 0.43
C GLY A 21 -9.38 -51.43 -0.23
N ALA A 22 -10.43 -51.47 -1.04
CA ALA A 22 -11.01 -50.29 -1.68
C ALA A 22 -11.57 -49.29 -0.68
N ALA A 23 -12.26 -49.76 0.36
CA ALA A 23 -12.81 -48.89 1.41
C ALA A 23 -11.69 -48.20 2.22
N VAL A 24 -10.63 -48.93 2.56
CA VAL A 24 -9.45 -48.36 3.26
C VAL A 24 -8.76 -47.32 2.38
N VAL A 25 -8.48 -47.64 1.11
CA VAL A 25 -7.85 -46.69 0.17
C VAL A 25 -8.71 -45.43 0.00
N THR A 26 -10.02 -45.59 -0.15
CA THR A 26 -10.96 -44.46 -0.29
C THR A 26 -11.02 -43.63 0.99
N GLY A 27 -11.03 -44.26 2.16
CA GLY A 27 -11.00 -43.57 3.46
C GLY A 27 -9.70 -42.78 3.67
N VAL A 28 -8.55 -43.35 3.28
CA VAL A 28 -7.25 -42.66 3.33
C VAL A 28 -7.23 -41.48 2.35
N LEU A 29 -7.70 -41.66 1.12
CA LEU A 29 -7.81 -40.58 0.14
C LEU A 29 -8.75 -39.47 0.61
N ALA A 30 -9.91 -39.81 1.18
CA ALA A 30 -10.89 -38.85 1.69
C ALA A 30 -10.33 -38.04 2.87
N THR A 31 -9.63 -38.69 3.80
CA THR A 31 -9.02 -37.99 4.95
C THR A 31 -7.84 -37.11 4.53
N TYR A 32 -7.01 -37.58 3.60
CA TYR A 32 -5.91 -36.79 3.03
C TYR A 32 -6.44 -35.56 2.27
N THR A 33 -7.43 -35.74 1.38
CA THR A 33 -8.05 -34.63 0.66
C THR A 33 -8.72 -33.64 1.60
N LEU A 34 -9.42 -34.10 2.64
CA LEU A 34 -10.00 -33.21 3.66
C LEU A 34 -8.94 -32.40 4.40
N SER A 35 -7.85 -33.05 4.82
CA SER A 35 -6.71 -32.39 5.48
C SER A 35 -6.06 -31.35 4.57
N HIS A 36 -5.79 -31.73 3.32
CA HIS A 36 -5.22 -30.85 2.32
C HIS A 36 -6.12 -29.63 2.05
N HIS A 37 -7.43 -29.83 1.90
CA HIS A 37 -8.38 -28.73 1.74
C HIS A 37 -8.34 -27.77 2.94
N ARG A 38 -8.34 -28.28 4.17
CA ARG A 38 -8.22 -27.44 5.37
C ARG A 38 -6.93 -26.62 5.38
N GLN A 39 -5.80 -27.23 4.99
CA GLN A 39 -4.52 -26.53 4.89
C GLN A 39 -4.54 -25.44 3.82
N VAL A 40 -5.06 -25.74 2.63
CA VAL A 40 -5.19 -24.77 1.53
C VAL A 40 -6.11 -23.61 1.94
N PHE A 41 -7.26 -23.88 2.56
CA PHE A 41 -8.15 -22.83 3.04
C PHE A 41 -7.50 -21.94 4.10
N ALA A 42 -6.80 -22.53 5.07
CA ALA A 42 -6.08 -21.78 6.09
C ALA A 42 -4.95 -20.94 5.49
N TRP A 43 -4.27 -21.43 4.45
CA TRP A 43 -3.27 -20.66 3.71
C TRP A 43 -3.92 -19.53 2.91
N LEU A 44 -5.04 -19.78 2.24
CA LEU A 44 -5.75 -18.81 1.42
C LEU A 44 -6.36 -17.69 2.26
N GLN A 45 -6.85 -18.00 3.47
CA GLN A 45 -7.27 -17.00 4.45
C GLN A 45 -6.10 -16.13 4.91
N ARG A 46 -4.94 -16.73 5.18
CA ARG A 46 -3.71 -15.99 5.54
C ARG A 46 -3.25 -15.06 4.42
N MET A 47 -3.26 -15.54 3.16
CA MET A 47 -2.95 -14.71 1.99
C MET A 47 -3.91 -13.54 1.86
N ARG A 48 -5.23 -13.79 1.91
CA ARG A 48 -6.24 -12.71 1.82
C ARG A 48 -6.09 -11.65 2.91
N HIS A 49 -5.71 -12.05 4.13
CA HIS A 49 -5.49 -11.10 5.20
C HIS A 49 -4.26 -10.23 4.94
N LYS A 50 -3.16 -10.84 4.46
CA LYS A 50 -1.97 -10.10 4.00
C LYS A 50 -2.27 -9.16 2.83
N ASP A 51 -3.04 -9.63 1.85
CA ASP A 51 -3.42 -8.82 0.69
C ASP A 51 -4.25 -7.60 1.10
N ARG A 52 -5.18 -7.75 2.06
CA ARG A 52 -5.95 -6.63 2.61
C ARG A 52 -5.08 -5.63 3.35
N ALA A 53 -4.18 -6.09 4.23
CA ALA A 53 -3.26 -5.22 4.95
C ALA A 53 -2.33 -4.46 3.98
N ASN A 54 -1.88 -5.11 2.90
CA ASN A 54 -1.10 -4.46 1.85
C ASN A 54 -1.93 -3.43 1.06
N ALA A 55 -3.18 -3.74 0.73
CA ALA A 55 -4.07 -2.83 0.00
C ALA A 55 -4.36 -1.54 0.77
N GLU A 56 -4.37 -1.58 2.11
CA GLU A 56 -4.49 -0.39 2.96
C GLU A 56 -3.30 0.56 2.83
N LEU A 57 -2.12 0.04 2.47
CA LEU A 57 -0.89 0.81 2.29
C LEU A 57 -0.70 1.34 0.86
N ASP A 58 -1.42 0.79 -0.13
CA ASP A 58 -1.24 1.15 -1.55
C ASP A 58 -1.63 2.60 -1.85
N LYS A 59 -2.74 3.09 -1.27
CA LYS A 59 -3.17 4.48 -1.46
C LYS A 59 -2.21 5.50 -0.84
N PRO A 60 -1.81 5.36 0.44
CA PRO A 60 -0.77 6.22 1.02
C PRO A 60 0.53 6.21 0.21
N ASP A 61 0.98 5.06 -0.26
CA ASP A 61 2.20 4.93 -1.07
C ASP A 61 2.09 5.70 -2.39
N GLN A 62 0.94 5.54 -3.07
CA GLN A 62 0.64 6.27 -4.30
C GLN A 62 0.64 7.78 -4.08
N TRP A 63 -0.06 8.29 -3.07
CA TRP A 63 -0.12 9.74 -2.82
C TRP A 63 1.21 10.33 -2.38
N LEU A 64 2.03 9.57 -1.64
CA LEU A 64 3.39 9.99 -1.33
C LEU A 64 4.27 10.07 -2.59
N SER A 65 4.08 9.15 -3.54
CA SER A 65 4.73 9.22 -4.85
C SER A 65 4.25 10.42 -5.66
N ASP A 66 2.94 10.67 -5.71
CA ASP A 66 2.35 11.82 -6.41
C ASP A 66 2.86 13.14 -5.81
N LEU A 67 2.92 13.24 -4.48
CA LEU A 67 3.46 14.40 -3.77
C LEU A 67 4.93 14.65 -4.12
N TYR A 68 5.74 13.58 -4.18
CA TYR A 68 7.14 13.67 -4.58
C TYR A 68 7.28 14.15 -6.04
N GLU A 69 6.46 13.62 -6.94
CA GLU A 69 6.49 14.02 -8.36
C GLU A 69 6.15 15.50 -8.54
N VAL A 70 5.05 15.96 -7.93
CA VAL A 70 4.63 17.37 -7.98
C VAL A 70 5.72 18.26 -7.41
N GLN A 71 6.33 17.88 -6.28
CA GLN A 71 7.43 18.60 -5.68
C GLN A 71 8.66 18.70 -6.60
N CYS A 72 9.02 17.61 -7.29
CA CYS A 72 10.12 17.61 -8.24
C CYS A 72 9.87 18.55 -9.43
N ARG A 73 8.63 18.67 -9.91
CA ARG A 73 8.28 19.63 -10.98
C ARG A 73 8.49 21.07 -10.56
N LEU A 74 8.27 21.37 -9.28
CA LEU A 74 8.46 22.70 -8.70
C LEU A 74 9.93 23.02 -8.35
N ALA A 75 10.83 22.06 -8.45
CA ALA A 75 12.19 22.18 -7.93
C ALA A 75 13.09 23.21 -8.64
N GLN A 76 12.69 23.68 -9.82
CA GLN A 76 13.51 24.54 -10.67
C GLN A 76 13.16 26.03 -10.58
N LYS A 77 12.05 26.38 -9.92
CA LYS A 77 11.59 27.77 -9.83
C LYS A 77 11.15 28.14 -8.41
N PRO A 78 11.39 29.38 -7.96
CA PRO A 78 10.74 29.89 -6.77
C PRO A 78 9.22 29.88 -6.97
N CYS A 79 8.48 29.24 -6.06
CA CYS A 79 7.06 28.96 -6.24
C CYS A 79 6.19 29.98 -5.51
N ARG A 80 5.13 30.41 -6.18
CA ARG A 80 4.08 31.28 -5.64
C ARG A 80 2.95 30.44 -5.05
N THR A 81 2.04 31.08 -4.33
CA THR A 81 0.86 30.41 -3.76
C THR A 81 0.04 29.65 -4.81
N ALA A 82 -0.09 30.20 -6.02
CA ALA A 82 -0.81 29.53 -7.12
C ALA A 82 -0.11 28.25 -7.62
N ASP A 83 1.21 28.15 -7.51
CA ASP A 83 1.96 26.96 -7.95
C ASP A 83 1.78 25.77 -6.99
N PHE A 84 1.14 25.98 -5.83
CA PHE A 84 1.00 24.99 -4.77
C PHE A 84 -0.35 24.26 -4.74
N GLU A 85 -1.24 24.55 -5.68
CA GLU A 85 -2.59 23.95 -5.71
C GLU A 85 -2.54 22.41 -5.71
N ASP A 86 -1.71 21.82 -6.57
CA ASP A 86 -1.53 20.37 -6.66
C ASP A 86 -0.99 19.77 -5.34
N ILE A 87 -0.04 20.46 -4.69
CA ILE A 87 0.52 20.02 -3.40
C ILE A 87 -0.55 20.05 -2.30
N ALA A 88 -1.36 21.10 -2.27
CA ALA A 88 -2.46 21.23 -1.31
C ALA A 88 -3.52 20.14 -1.53
N GLN A 89 -3.84 19.83 -2.78
CA GLN A 89 -4.78 18.78 -3.14
C GLN A 89 -4.32 17.40 -2.64
N VAL A 90 -3.08 17.00 -2.96
CA VAL A 90 -2.53 15.70 -2.52
C VAL A 90 -2.46 15.64 -0.99
N THR A 91 -2.10 16.74 -0.33
CA THR A 91 -2.06 16.81 1.14
C THR A 91 -3.43 16.62 1.78
N ASN A 92 -4.50 17.16 1.18
CA ASN A 92 -5.86 16.94 1.66
C ASN A 92 -6.29 15.47 1.52
N MET A 93 -5.85 14.78 0.46
CA MET A 93 -6.08 13.33 0.31
C MET A 93 -5.37 12.55 1.41
N ILE A 94 -4.11 12.88 1.72
CA ILE A 94 -3.35 12.25 2.81
C ILE A 94 -4.02 12.51 4.17
N LYS A 95 -4.45 13.75 4.44
CA LYS A 95 -5.20 14.12 5.66
C LYS A 95 -6.44 13.25 5.85
N GLY A 96 -7.17 12.95 4.77
CA GLY A 96 -8.37 12.11 4.82
C GLY A 96 -8.13 10.63 5.20
N VAL A 97 -6.88 10.16 5.22
CA VAL A 97 -6.54 8.75 5.54
C VAL A 97 -5.65 8.61 6.77
N VAL A 98 -5.02 9.68 7.24
CA VAL A 98 -4.18 9.67 8.46
C VAL A 98 -4.89 8.99 9.64
N ASP A 99 -6.15 9.35 9.89
CA ASP A 99 -6.92 8.82 11.03
C ASP A 99 -7.31 7.35 10.88
N HIS A 100 -7.25 6.82 9.65
CA HIS A 100 -7.61 5.43 9.33
C HIS A 100 -6.39 4.52 9.21
N ALA A 101 -5.18 5.08 9.14
CA ALA A 101 -3.95 4.35 8.89
C ALA A 101 -3.08 4.30 10.16
N GLU A 102 -3.59 3.70 11.24
CA GLU A 102 -2.98 3.73 12.60
C GLU A 102 -1.46 3.46 12.62
N ILE A 103 -1.00 2.51 11.81
CA ILE A 103 0.41 2.05 11.81
C ILE A 103 1.36 3.08 11.16
N ILE A 104 0.88 3.86 10.18
CA ILE A 104 1.67 4.85 9.44
C ILE A 104 1.22 6.30 9.66
N GLY A 105 0.12 6.50 10.38
CA GLY A 105 -0.44 7.81 10.73
C GLY A 105 0.61 8.80 11.22
N PRO A 106 1.51 8.43 12.16
CA PRO A 106 2.56 9.34 12.63
C PRO A 106 3.50 9.85 11.51
N ASP A 107 3.89 8.98 10.58
CA ASP A 107 4.76 9.35 9.45
C ASP A 107 4.01 10.23 8.45
N LEU A 108 2.72 9.93 8.19
CA LEU A 108 1.87 10.76 7.32
C LEU A 108 1.59 12.14 7.93
N THR A 109 1.35 12.23 9.24
CA THR A 109 1.21 13.50 9.96
C THR A 109 2.46 14.34 9.84
N LYS A 110 3.64 13.72 9.99
CA LYS A 110 4.91 14.42 9.80
C LYS A 110 5.08 14.94 8.38
N VAL A 111 4.66 14.18 7.37
CA VAL A 111 4.65 14.65 5.97
C VAL A 111 3.73 15.86 5.82
N ILE A 112 2.51 15.81 6.37
CA ILE A 112 1.56 16.94 6.34
C ILE A 112 2.17 18.19 6.97
N GLU A 113 2.77 18.08 8.17
CA GLU A 113 3.44 19.21 8.82
C GLU A 113 4.53 19.82 7.93
N ARG A 114 5.34 18.97 7.27
CA ARG A 114 6.38 19.46 6.35
C ARG A 114 5.78 20.12 5.11
N VAL A 115 4.65 19.64 4.61
CA VAL A 115 3.95 20.32 3.51
C VAL A 115 3.45 21.68 3.97
N GLU A 116 2.82 21.79 5.13
CA GLU A 116 2.32 23.07 5.65
C GLU A 116 3.46 24.08 5.86
N GLU A 117 4.61 23.63 6.38
CA GLU A 117 5.82 24.45 6.45
C GLU A 117 6.30 24.90 5.06
N TYR A 118 6.25 24.03 4.05
CA TYR A 118 6.64 24.38 2.69
C TYR A 118 5.67 25.38 2.06
N LEU A 119 4.36 25.19 2.22
CA LEU A 119 3.34 26.13 1.74
C LEU A 119 3.49 27.51 2.39
N ALA A 120 3.86 27.57 3.67
CA ALA A 120 4.12 28.82 4.37
C ALA A 120 5.33 29.61 3.81
N THR A 121 6.20 28.96 3.04
CA THR A 121 7.32 29.64 2.36
C THR A 121 6.96 30.27 1.02
N ALA A 122 5.70 30.15 0.56
CA ALA A 122 5.24 30.70 -0.71
C ALA A 122 5.62 32.17 -0.89
N LEU A 123 6.13 32.50 -2.09
CA LEU A 123 6.46 33.87 -2.43
C LEU A 123 5.19 34.65 -2.80
N PRO A 124 5.04 35.90 -2.34
CA PRO A 124 3.94 36.76 -2.74
C PRO A 124 4.00 37.03 -4.24
N GLU A 125 2.86 37.37 -4.83
CA GLU A 125 2.81 37.88 -6.21
C GLU A 125 3.50 39.24 -6.26
N THR A 126 4.80 39.22 -6.49
CA THR A 126 5.58 40.42 -6.77
C THR A 126 5.89 40.44 -8.25
N ASP A 127 5.53 41.53 -8.91
CA ASP A 127 5.94 41.79 -10.28
C ASP A 127 7.45 42.02 -10.29
N PHE A 128 8.21 41.05 -10.80
CA PHE A 128 9.66 41.11 -10.97
C PHE A 128 10.11 42.18 -12.01
N SER A 129 9.21 43.10 -12.39
CA SER A 129 9.39 44.08 -13.46
C SER A 129 10.02 45.39 -12.99
N ALA A 130 10.09 45.68 -11.69
CA ALA A 130 10.73 46.89 -11.18
C ALA A 130 12.19 46.62 -10.83
N ALA A 131 13.09 47.55 -11.18
CA ALA A 131 14.51 47.49 -10.82
C ALA A 131 14.67 47.35 -9.29
N THR A 132 14.83 46.11 -8.82
CA THR A 132 14.88 45.77 -7.41
C THR A 132 16.15 46.30 -6.80
N SER A 133 16.03 46.98 -5.68
CA SER A 133 17.18 47.45 -4.91
C SER A 133 17.99 46.25 -4.38
N LEU A 134 19.29 46.44 -4.17
CA LEU A 134 20.18 45.42 -3.62
C LEU A 134 19.70 44.78 -2.29
N PRO A 135 19.09 45.52 -1.33
CA PRO A 135 18.49 44.91 -0.15
C PRO A 135 17.24 44.05 -0.45
N GLU A 136 16.39 44.44 -1.41
CA GLU A 136 15.24 43.63 -1.83
C GLU A 136 15.68 42.32 -2.49
N HIS A 137 16.73 42.36 -3.32
CA HIS A 137 17.30 41.16 -3.91
C HIS A 137 17.82 40.18 -2.85
N ARG A 138 18.52 40.67 -1.81
CA ARG A 138 18.99 39.83 -0.68
C ARG A 138 17.81 39.23 0.09
N PHE A 139 16.75 40.00 0.29
CA PHE A 139 15.54 39.52 0.94
C PHE A 139 14.86 38.40 0.13
N GLN A 140 14.69 38.59 -1.18
CA GLN A 140 14.14 37.57 -2.09
C GLN A 140 14.97 36.28 -2.11
N LEU A 141 16.31 36.40 -2.19
CA LEU A 141 17.21 35.26 -2.13
C LEU A 141 17.05 34.49 -0.81
N SER A 142 16.96 35.20 0.32
CA SER A 142 16.77 34.55 1.63
C SER A 142 15.45 33.77 1.72
N ARG A 143 14.39 34.26 1.08
CA ARG A 143 13.10 33.55 1.00
C ARG A 143 13.17 32.33 0.09
N ALA A 144 13.81 32.46 -1.08
CA ALA A 144 14.03 31.33 -1.98
C ALA A 144 14.85 30.22 -1.30
N MET A 145 15.89 30.57 -0.53
CA MET A 145 16.67 29.60 0.25
C MET A 145 15.83 28.91 1.33
N LYS A 146 14.94 29.64 2.01
CA LYS A 146 14.01 29.04 2.99
C LYS A 146 13.04 28.08 2.33
N GLN A 147 12.50 28.45 1.17
CA GLN A 147 11.62 27.59 0.37
C GLN A 147 12.34 26.31 -0.08
N GLU A 148 13.58 26.43 -0.54
CA GLU A 148 14.42 25.29 -0.91
C GLU A 148 14.71 24.35 0.27
N ASN A 149 15.01 24.92 1.44
CA ASN A 149 15.23 24.14 2.65
C ASN A 149 13.95 23.36 3.05
N ALA A 150 12.80 24.04 3.07
CA ALA A 150 11.52 23.40 3.37
C ALA A 150 11.18 22.29 2.36
N ARG A 151 11.49 22.50 1.08
CA ARG A 151 11.38 21.47 0.03
C ARG A 151 12.22 20.23 0.40
N ASN A 152 13.49 20.42 0.73
CA ASN A 152 14.39 19.32 1.07
C ASN A 152 13.93 18.55 2.32
N GLU A 153 13.40 19.24 3.34
CA GLU A 153 12.83 18.57 4.52
C GLU A 153 11.57 17.76 4.18
N LEU A 154 10.69 18.30 3.34
CA LEU A 154 9.53 17.57 2.83
C LEU A 154 9.95 16.30 2.06
N THR A 155 10.94 16.41 1.18
CA THR A 155 11.47 15.24 0.45
C THR A 155 11.97 14.15 1.39
N ARG A 156 12.70 14.53 2.45
CA ARG A 156 13.18 13.55 3.45
C ARG A 156 12.03 12.89 4.19
N ALA A 157 10.99 13.64 4.55
CA ALA A 157 9.80 13.09 5.22
C ALA A 157 9.07 12.08 4.31
N VAL A 158 8.85 12.42 3.04
CA VAL A 158 8.20 11.54 2.06
C VAL A 158 8.99 10.24 1.87
N VAL A 159 10.31 10.33 1.65
CA VAL A 159 11.16 9.14 1.49
C VAL A 159 11.16 8.27 2.75
N THR A 160 11.12 8.90 3.93
CA THR A 160 11.05 8.16 5.21
C THR A 160 9.73 7.40 5.34
N ALA A 161 8.60 8.05 5.02
CA ALA A 161 7.29 7.41 5.03
C ALA A 161 7.20 6.26 4.01
N GLN A 162 7.69 6.44 2.79
CA GLN A 162 7.73 5.37 1.77
C GLN A 162 8.60 4.18 2.20
N ARG A 163 9.75 4.44 2.85
CA ARG A 163 10.58 3.37 3.44
C ARG A 163 9.82 2.63 4.54
N ARG A 164 9.04 3.34 5.37
CA ARG A 164 8.19 2.71 6.39
C ARG A 164 7.15 1.80 5.75
N ILE A 165 6.43 2.25 4.72
CA ILE A 165 5.48 1.42 3.96
C ILE A 165 6.17 0.15 3.45
N THR A 166 7.35 0.30 2.86
CA THR A 166 8.11 -0.83 2.32
C THR A 166 8.49 -1.85 3.40
N LEU A 167 8.84 -1.38 4.61
CA LEU A 167 9.11 -2.26 5.74
C LEU A 167 7.85 -2.97 6.23
N LEU A 168 6.72 -2.26 6.31
CA LEU A 168 5.43 -2.83 6.71
C LEU A 168 4.93 -3.91 5.74
N ARG A 169 5.15 -3.74 4.44
CA ARG A 169 4.81 -4.76 3.42
C ARG A 169 5.65 -6.04 3.54
N ARG A 170 6.84 -5.97 4.16
CA ARG A 170 7.79 -7.09 4.28
C ARG A 170 7.67 -7.85 5.60
N GLY A 171 7.14 -7.23 6.65
CA GLY A 171 6.87 -7.86 7.95
C GLY A 171 5.62 -8.71 7.92
#